data_AF-A0A5F8GRC9-F1
#
_entry.id   AF-A0A5F8GRC9-F1
#
_cell.length_a   1.000
_cell.length_b   1.000
_cell.length_c   1.000
_cell.angle_alpha   90.00
_cell.angle_beta   90.00
_cell.angle_gamma   90.00
#
_symmetry.space_group_name_H-M   'P 1'
#
loop_
_entity.id
_entity.type
_entity.pdbx_description
1 polymer ?
#
loop_
_entity_poly.entity_id
_entity_poly.type
_entity_poly.pdbx_seq_one_letter_code
_entity_poly.pdbx_strand_id
1 'polypeptide(L)'
;IVGNNPGVTLGQSHLSHQDLTTLDVTKHVFLVDCPVHNILMATMLNGAAVMDAALLLIVGNESCPQPQTSEHLAAIEIMKLKHILILQNRIDLVKENQAKEQYEQILAFVQGTVAEGTPIILISVQLKYNIAVVCEYIVKKIPVPSRDFTSEPRIIFIQSFDFKKPS
;
A
#
# COMPACT_ATOMS: atom_id res chain seq x y z
N ILE A 1 -22.77 -6.51 33.16
CA ILE A 1 -21.95 -5.67 34.07
C ILE A 1 -20.65 -6.42 34.29
N VAL A 2 -19.51 -5.69 34.32
CA VAL A 2 -18.10 -6.13 34.15
C VAL A 2 -17.75 -6.33 32.67
N GLY A 3 -16.84 -5.62 31.99
CA GLY A 3 -15.86 -4.60 32.34
C GLY A 3 -14.51 -4.90 31.64
N ASN A 4 -13.90 -3.88 31.00
CA ASN A 4 -12.46 -3.69 30.69
C ASN A 4 -11.88 -3.97 29.28
N ASN A 5 -11.46 -2.86 28.65
CA ASN A 5 -10.24 -2.56 27.87
C ASN A 5 -9.91 -3.26 26.53
N PRO A 6 -9.63 -2.49 25.45
CA PRO A 6 -9.00 -3.00 24.23
C PRO A 6 -7.47 -3.03 24.42
N GLY A 7 -6.98 -4.12 24.99
CA GLY A 7 -5.55 -4.42 25.10
C GLY A 7 -5.25 -5.76 24.43
N VAL A 8 -4.45 -5.70 23.36
CA VAL A 8 -3.56 -6.74 22.78
C VAL A 8 -3.93 -8.20 23.11
N THR A 9 -4.39 -8.95 22.11
CA THR A 9 -4.36 -10.42 22.17
C THR A 9 -3.48 -10.95 21.03
N LEU A 10 -2.22 -11.24 21.38
CA LEU A 10 -1.34 -12.15 20.66
C LEU A 10 -2.02 -13.52 20.60
N GLY A 11 -2.53 -13.88 19.43
CA GLY A 11 -2.98 -15.22 19.10
C GLY A 11 -2.35 -15.63 17.77
N GLN A 12 -1.19 -16.28 17.83
CA GLN A 12 -0.67 -17.01 16.69
C GLN A 12 -1.64 -18.15 16.36
N SER A 13 -2.43 -18.01 15.30
CA SER A 13 -3.06 -19.16 14.66
C SER A 13 -2.03 -19.80 13.73
N HIS A 14 -1.40 -20.85 14.23
CA HIS A 14 -0.63 -21.83 13.47
C HIS A 14 -1.51 -22.35 12.32
N LEU A 15 -1.32 -21.82 11.11
CA LEU A 15 -2.02 -22.29 9.91
C LEU A 15 -1.42 -23.63 9.49
N SER A 16 -2.17 -24.69 9.73
CA SER A 16 -1.88 -26.04 9.27
C SER A 16 -1.80 -26.10 7.74
N HIS A 17 -0.90 -26.93 7.24
CA HIS A 17 -0.61 -27.17 5.82
C HIS A 17 -1.81 -27.76 5.01
N GLN A 18 -2.99 -27.92 5.63
CA GLN A 18 -4.23 -28.45 5.05
C GLN A 18 -5.28 -27.39 4.71
N ASP A 19 -5.13 -26.13 5.15
CA ASP A 19 -6.11 -25.06 4.90
C ASP A 19 -5.87 -24.28 3.58
N LEU A 20 -4.81 -24.63 2.83
CA LEU A 20 -4.39 -23.94 1.60
C LEU A 20 -5.22 -24.28 0.36
N THR A 21 -6.06 -25.32 0.39
CA THR A 21 -6.87 -25.78 -0.78
C THR A 21 -8.27 -25.18 -0.85
N THR A 22 -8.67 -24.34 0.11
CA THR A 22 -9.98 -23.67 0.14
C THR A 22 -9.87 -22.15 0.35
N LEU A 23 -8.80 -21.54 -0.16
CA LEU A 23 -8.70 -20.09 -0.23
C LEU A 23 -9.59 -19.58 -1.37
N ASP A 24 -10.82 -19.22 -1.03
CA ASP A 24 -11.73 -18.58 -1.96
C ASP A 24 -11.20 -17.19 -2.33
N VAL A 25 -11.06 -16.92 -3.63
CA VAL A 25 -10.47 -15.67 -4.11
C VAL A 25 -11.46 -14.54 -3.87
N THR A 26 -11.24 -13.77 -2.81
CA THR A 26 -12.19 -12.71 -2.42
C THR A 26 -12.12 -11.50 -3.37
N LYS A 27 -10.93 -11.17 -3.89
CA LYS A 27 -10.72 -9.99 -4.75
C LYS A 27 -9.44 -10.13 -5.58
N HIS A 28 -9.52 -9.85 -6.88
CA HIS A 28 -8.34 -9.66 -7.73
C HIS A 28 -7.83 -8.22 -7.60
N VAL A 29 -6.54 -8.06 -7.35
CA VAL A 29 -5.86 -6.77 -7.26
C VAL A 29 -4.65 -6.81 -8.20
N PHE A 30 -4.45 -5.71 -8.93
CA PHE A 30 -3.25 -5.49 -9.73
C PHE A 30 -2.39 -4.48 -9.01
N LEU A 31 -1.13 -4.84 -8.74
CA LEU A 31 -0.15 -3.92 -8.18
C LEU A 31 0.68 -3.36 -9.31
N VAL A 32 0.75 -2.03 -9.37
CA VAL A 32 1.58 -1.30 -10.33
C VAL A 32 2.74 -0.70 -9.54
N ASP A 33 3.96 -1.11 -9.87
CA ASP A 33 5.15 -0.58 -9.23
C ASP A 33 5.52 0.77 -9.85
N CYS A 34 5.80 1.75 -9.00
CA CYS A 34 6.12 3.12 -9.41
C CYS A 34 7.64 3.32 -9.30
N PRO A 35 8.35 3.55 -10.41
CA PRO A 35 9.78 3.71 -10.38
C PRO A 35 10.19 4.98 -9.62
N VAL A 36 11.15 4.81 -8.70
CA VAL A 36 11.60 5.80 -7.71
C VAL A 36 12.38 7.00 -8.30
N HIS A 37 12.72 6.97 -9.59
CA HIS A 37 13.54 8.02 -10.20
C HIS A 37 12.69 9.05 -10.96
N ASN A 38 12.95 10.34 -10.73
CA ASN A 38 12.28 11.52 -11.32
C ASN A 38 12.03 11.43 -12.84
N ILE A 39 12.89 10.74 -13.59
CA ILE A 39 12.76 10.54 -15.05
C ILE A 39 11.50 9.73 -15.41
N LEU A 40 10.98 8.93 -14.49
CA LEU A 40 9.88 7.99 -14.72
C LEU A 40 8.57 8.40 -14.02
N MET A 41 8.53 9.60 -13.41
CA MET A 41 7.30 10.18 -12.83
C MET A 41 6.19 10.35 -13.90
N ALA A 42 6.56 10.60 -15.16
CA ALA A 42 5.60 10.64 -16.27
C ALA A 42 4.90 9.29 -16.49
N THR A 43 5.62 8.18 -16.31
CA THR A 43 5.05 6.82 -16.38
C THR A 43 4.11 6.57 -15.21
N MET A 44 4.48 7.02 -14.00
CA MET A 44 3.62 6.97 -12.82
C MET A 44 2.31 7.72 -13.08
N LEU A 45 2.38 8.94 -13.62
CA LEU A 45 1.21 9.77 -13.92
C LEU A 45 0.32 9.19 -15.02
N ASN A 46 0.89 8.53 -16.02
CA ASN A 46 0.12 7.81 -17.04
C ASN A 46 -0.63 6.60 -16.44
N GLY A 47 -0.01 5.90 -15.48
CA GLY A 47 -0.65 4.80 -14.74
C GLY A 47 -1.75 5.27 -13.80
N ALA A 48 -1.67 6.50 -13.29
CA ALA A 48 -2.59 7.07 -12.33
C ALA A 48 -4.07 7.01 -12.73
N ALA A 49 -4.37 7.21 -14.01
CA ALA A 49 -5.74 7.21 -14.52
C ALA A 49 -6.46 5.87 -14.29
N VAL A 50 -5.70 4.80 -14.03
CA VAL A 50 -6.19 3.43 -13.83
C VAL A 50 -6.07 2.99 -12.36
N MET A 51 -5.45 3.80 -11.50
CA MET A 51 -5.21 3.44 -10.11
C MET A 51 -6.40 3.84 -9.24
N ASP A 52 -6.91 2.89 -8.44
CA ASP A 52 -8.00 3.14 -7.49
C ASP A 52 -7.51 3.49 -6.08
N ALA A 53 -6.27 3.08 -5.76
CA ALA A 53 -5.66 3.24 -4.45
C ALA A 53 -4.14 3.35 -4.57
N ALA A 54 -3.51 3.96 -3.55
CA ALA A 54 -2.06 4.06 -3.42
C ALA A 54 -1.57 3.39 -2.13
N LEU A 55 -0.47 2.66 -2.24
CA LEU A 55 0.29 2.13 -1.12
C LEU A 55 1.60 2.93 -1.02
N LEU A 56 1.75 3.75 0.02
CA LEU A 56 2.96 4.53 0.25
C LEU A 56 3.89 3.76 1.19
N LEU A 57 5.00 3.24 0.67
CA LEU A 57 5.99 2.51 1.45
C LEU A 57 7.05 3.47 2.02
N ILE A 58 7.26 3.43 3.34
CA ILE A 58 8.28 4.20 4.05
C ILE A 58 9.19 3.22 4.77
N VAL A 59 10.50 3.37 4.59
CA VAL A 59 11.48 2.43 5.16
C VAL A 59 11.82 2.82 6.59
N GLY A 60 11.65 1.88 7.52
CA GLY A 60 11.77 2.07 8.97
C GLY A 60 13.11 2.62 9.46
N ASN A 61 14.19 2.28 8.76
CA ASN A 61 15.56 2.58 9.16
C ASN A 61 16.09 3.92 8.62
N GLU A 62 15.25 4.72 7.97
CA GLU A 62 15.63 5.98 7.32
C GLU A 62 14.84 7.16 7.91
N SER A 63 15.42 8.36 7.87
CA SER A 63 14.73 9.55 8.39
C SER A 63 13.54 9.92 7.50
N CYS A 64 12.39 10.20 8.11
CA CYS A 64 11.19 10.68 7.41
C CYS A 64 11.05 12.20 7.61
N PRO A 65 10.70 12.98 6.57
CA PRO A 65 10.46 12.58 5.19
C PRO A 65 11.73 12.50 4.33
N GLN A 66 11.80 11.49 3.46
CA GLN A 66 12.79 11.47 2.37
C GLN A 66 12.29 12.24 1.15
N PRO A 67 13.18 12.81 0.32
CA PRO A 67 12.79 13.46 -0.94
C PRO A 67 11.89 12.58 -1.82
N GLN A 68 12.20 11.28 -1.89
CA GLN A 68 11.41 10.30 -2.64
C GLN A 68 9.99 10.12 -2.08
N THR A 69 9.83 10.08 -0.75
CA THR A 69 8.52 9.97 -0.12
C THR A 69 7.67 11.21 -0.40
N SER A 70 8.29 12.39 -0.38
CA SER A 70 7.65 13.67 -0.71
C SER A 70 7.17 13.72 -2.17
N GLU A 71 8.02 13.32 -3.11
CA GLU A 71 7.67 13.28 -4.54
C GLU A 71 6.50 12.32 -4.81
N HIS A 72 6.52 11.12 -4.23
CA HIS A 72 5.42 10.17 -4.39
C HIS A 72 4.11 10.66 -3.77
N LEU A 73 4.15 11.31 -2.60
CA LEU A 73 2.96 11.88 -1.98
C LEU A 73 2.36 13.00 -2.84
N ALA A 74 3.21 13.89 -3.37
CA ALA A 74 2.78 14.94 -4.30
C ALA A 74 2.16 14.35 -5.58
N ALA A 75 2.75 13.27 -6.11
CA ALA A 75 2.17 12.57 -7.25
C ALA A 75 0.78 12.01 -6.91
N ILE A 76 0.62 11.30 -5.78
CA ILE A 76 -0.67 10.76 -5.32
C ILE A 76 -1.73 11.88 -5.17
N GLU A 77 -1.33 13.05 -4.68
CA GLU A 77 -2.19 14.23 -4.57
C GLU A 77 -2.68 14.74 -5.93
N ILE A 78 -1.80 14.81 -6.93
CA ILE A 78 -2.15 15.17 -8.31
C ILE A 78 -3.12 14.13 -8.92
N MET A 79 -2.93 12.86 -8.59
CA MET A 79 -3.78 11.76 -9.05
C MET A 79 -5.16 11.74 -8.37
N LYS A 80 -5.33 12.49 -7.26
CA LYS A 80 -6.58 12.58 -6.48
C LYS A 80 -7.11 11.23 -5.99
N LEU A 81 -6.20 10.33 -5.61
CA LEU A 81 -6.56 9.03 -5.08
C LEU A 81 -7.17 9.17 -3.69
N LYS A 82 -8.34 8.54 -3.48
CA LYS A 82 -9.06 8.61 -2.19
C LYS A 82 -8.62 7.54 -1.20
N HIS A 83 -8.14 6.42 -1.71
CA HIS A 83 -7.76 5.28 -0.90
C HIS A 83 -6.24 5.21 -0.82
N ILE A 84 -5.69 5.72 0.28
CA ILE A 84 -4.26 5.67 0.56
C ILE A 84 -4.05 4.72 1.74
N LEU A 85 -2.93 4.02 1.75
CA LEU A 85 -2.45 3.25 2.89
C LEU A 85 -0.95 3.45 3.01
N ILE A 86 -0.49 3.79 4.21
CA ILE A 86 0.95 3.99 4.47
C ILE A 86 1.49 2.72 5.13
N LEU A 87 2.63 2.25 4.63
CA LEU A 87 3.30 1.04 5.10
C LEU A 87 4.67 1.41 5.64
N GLN A 88 4.88 1.22 6.94
CA GLN A 88 6.19 1.38 7.57
C GLN A 88 6.91 0.03 7.54
N ASN A 89 7.87 -0.14 6.63
CA ASN A 89 8.57 -1.40 6.39
C ASN A 89 9.87 -1.53 7.19
N ARG A 90 10.45 -2.73 7.24
CA ARG A 90 11.73 -3.05 7.91
C ARG A 90 11.74 -2.73 9.41
N ILE A 91 10.60 -2.91 10.07
CA ILE A 91 10.48 -2.74 11.52
C ILE A 91 11.37 -3.73 12.31
N ASP A 92 11.79 -4.82 11.67
CA ASP A 92 12.73 -5.80 12.21
C ASP A 92 14.15 -5.26 12.42
N LEU A 93 14.53 -4.18 11.73
CA LEU A 93 15.87 -3.57 11.81
C LEU A 93 15.93 -2.37 12.76
N VAL A 94 14.80 -1.96 13.34
CA VAL A 94 14.70 -0.77 14.19
C VAL A 94 14.15 -1.09 15.57
N LYS A 95 14.58 -0.32 16.57
CA LYS A 95 14.05 -0.46 17.93
C LYS A 95 12.64 0.14 18.00
N GLU A 96 11.81 -0.36 18.91
CA GLU A 96 10.44 0.13 19.12
C GLU A 96 10.35 1.65 19.28
N ASN A 97 11.25 2.25 20.07
CA ASN A 97 11.29 3.70 20.25
C ASN A 97 11.57 4.46 18.95
N GLN A 98 12.46 3.94 18.10
CA GLN A 98 12.78 4.56 16.81
C GLN A 98 11.62 4.41 15.82
N ALA A 99 10.98 3.23 15.81
CA ALA A 99 9.80 3.01 14.97
C ALA A 99 8.65 3.96 15.36
N LYS A 100 8.47 4.22 16.66
CA LYS A 100 7.48 5.16 17.18
C LYS A 100 7.83 6.61 16.83
N GLU A 101 9.08 7.02 17.01
CA GLU A 101 9.53 8.36 16.64
C GLU A 101 9.31 8.62 15.14
N GLN A 102 9.66 7.64 14.30
CA GLN A 102 9.42 7.74 12.87
C GLN A 102 7.93 7.76 12.53
N TYR A 103 7.09 7.00 13.25
CA TYR A 103 5.64 7.05 13.10
C TYR A 103 5.09 8.47 13.37
N GLU A 104 5.61 9.15 14.39
CA GLU A 104 5.25 10.54 14.69
C GLU A 104 5.72 11.50 13.58
N GLN A 105 6.92 11.28 13.00
CA GLN A 105 7.40 12.02 11.84
C GLN A 105 6.51 11.83 10.61
N ILE A 106 6.06 10.59 10.35
CA ILE A 106 5.13 10.29 9.25
C ILE A 106 3.81 11.04 9.46
N LEU A 107 3.25 11.02 10.69
CA LEU A 107 2.03 11.75 11.01
C LEU A 107 2.17 13.26 10.76
N ALA A 108 3.28 13.86 11.20
CA ALA A 108 3.56 15.27 10.96
C ALA A 108 3.73 15.58 9.47
N PHE A 109 4.34 14.65 8.71
CA PHE A 109 4.57 14.81 7.28
C PHE A 109 3.27 14.73 6.46
N VAL A 110 2.32 13.86 6.83
CA VAL A 110 1.05 13.73 6.11
C VAL A 110 0.00 14.74 6.54
N GLN A 111 0.22 15.46 7.64
CA GLN A 111 -0.69 16.49 8.13
C GLN A 111 -0.87 17.59 7.08
N GLY A 112 -2.12 17.92 6.74
CA GLY A 112 -2.44 18.91 5.72
C GLY A 112 -2.35 18.41 4.26
N THR A 113 -2.15 17.10 4.06
CA THR A 113 -2.08 16.48 2.71
C THR A 113 -3.28 15.55 2.46
N VAL A 114 -3.41 15.02 1.25
CA VAL A 114 -4.42 13.99 0.92
C VAL A 114 -4.29 12.70 1.73
N ALA A 115 -3.11 12.44 2.32
CA ALA A 115 -2.85 11.29 3.16
C ALA A 115 -3.16 11.54 4.65
N GLU A 116 -3.66 12.72 5.02
CA GLU A 116 -4.05 13.00 6.40
C GLU A 116 -5.11 12.02 6.91
N GLY A 117 -4.92 11.48 8.12
CA GLY A 117 -5.82 10.50 8.72
C GLY A 117 -5.78 9.11 8.08
N THR A 118 -4.89 8.88 7.12
CA THR A 118 -4.69 7.57 6.51
C THR A 118 -4.06 6.59 7.52
N PRO A 119 -4.48 5.32 7.56
CA PRO A 119 -3.86 4.34 8.43
C PRO A 119 -2.42 4.04 8.04
N ILE A 120 -1.59 3.87 9.06
CA ILE A 120 -0.19 3.48 8.94
C ILE A 120 -0.07 2.07 9.51
N ILE A 121 0.40 1.11 8.70
CA ILE A 121 0.60 -0.28 9.13
C ILE A 121 2.10 -0.58 9.16
N LEU A 122 2.56 -1.02 10.33
CA LEU A 122 3.92 -1.50 10.53
C LEU A 122 4.05 -2.91 9.97
N ILE A 123 4.98 -3.12 9.04
CA ILE A 123 5.20 -4.41 8.39
C ILE A 123 6.68 -4.80 8.38
N SER A 124 6.94 -6.09 8.31
CA SER A 124 8.24 -6.62 7.90
C SER A 124 8.03 -7.56 6.74
N VAL A 125 8.40 -7.13 5.53
CA VAL A 125 8.31 -7.96 4.33
C VAL A 125 9.20 -9.20 4.45
N GLN A 126 10.40 -9.04 5.04
CA GLN A 126 11.36 -10.12 5.22
C GLN A 126 10.82 -11.23 6.12
N LEU A 127 10.19 -10.85 7.23
CA LEU A 127 9.60 -11.80 8.19
C LEU A 127 8.13 -12.11 7.89
N LYS A 128 7.57 -11.54 6.80
CA LYS A 128 6.15 -11.59 6.45
C LYS A 128 5.22 -11.17 7.59
N TYR A 129 5.68 -10.29 8.47
CA TYR A 129 4.93 -9.81 9.61
C TYR A 129 3.91 -8.75 9.18
N ASN A 130 2.68 -8.83 9.71
CA ASN A 130 1.55 -7.95 9.43
C ASN A 130 1.09 -7.84 7.97
N ILE A 131 1.60 -8.67 7.06
CA ILE A 131 1.15 -8.70 5.65
C ILE A 131 -0.33 -9.08 5.56
N ALA A 132 -0.80 -10.01 6.40
CA ALA A 132 -2.22 -10.38 6.47
C ALA A 132 -3.13 -9.19 6.80
N VAL A 133 -2.68 -8.27 7.68
CA VAL A 133 -3.43 -7.07 8.05
C VAL A 133 -3.53 -6.10 6.86
N VAL A 134 -2.46 -5.98 6.07
CA VAL A 134 -2.48 -5.19 4.82
C VAL A 134 -3.48 -5.78 3.82
N CYS A 135 -3.48 -7.11 3.63
CA CYS A 135 -4.44 -7.77 2.75
C CYS A 135 -5.89 -7.57 3.24
N GLU A 136 -6.13 -7.73 4.53
CA GLU A 136 -7.44 -7.50 5.13
C GLU A 136 -7.91 -6.05 4.94
N TYR A 137 -7.01 -5.08 5.12
CA TYR A 137 -7.30 -3.67 4.88
C TYR A 137 -7.70 -3.42 3.43
N ILE A 138 -6.93 -3.94 2.46
CA ILE A 138 -7.19 -3.79 1.03
C ILE A 138 -8.58 -4.35 0.68
N VAL A 139 -8.93 -5.54 1.20
CA VAL A 139 -10.23 -6.16 0.93
C VAL A 139 -11.38 -5.36 1.55
N LYS A 140 -11.23 -4.87 2.78
CA LYS A 140 -12.32 -4.22 3.52
C LYS A 140 -12.51 -2.73 3.19
N LYS A 141 -11.44 -2.01 2.86
CA LYS A 141 -11.44 -0.54 2.79
C LYS A 141 -11.35 0.00 1.38
N ILE A 142 -10.79 -0.77 0.44
CA ILE A 142 -10.73 -0.37 -0.96
C ILE A 142 -11.91 -1.04 -1.66
N PRO A 143 -12.96 -0.31 -2.07
CA PRO A 143 -14.06 -0.87 -2.84
C PRO A 143 -13.59 -1.29 -4.23
N VAL A 144 -14.37 -2.12 -4.92
CA VAL A 144 -14.19 -2.33 -6.36
C VAL A 144 -14.95 -1.19 -7.06
N PRO A 145 -14.31 -0.40 -7.93
CA PRO A 145 -15.00 0.65 -8.66
C PRO A 145 -16.10 0.04 -9.54
N SER A 146 -17.27 0.69 -9.61
CA SER A 146 -18.33 0.29 -10.53
C SER A 146 -17.87 0.55 -11.96
N ARG A 147 -17.73 -0.50 -12.77
CA ARG A 147 -17.39 -0.37 -14.20
C ARG A 147 -18.66 -0.39 -15.02
N ASP A 148 -18.81 0.58 -15.92
CA ASP A 148 -19.90 0.59 -16.89
C ASP A 148 -19.55 -0.33 -18.06
N PHE A 149 -20.33 -1.40 -18.22
CA PHE A 149 -20.17 -2.38 -19.30
C PHE A 149 -21.06 -2.09 -20.51
N THR A 150 -21.91 -1.07 -20.44
CA THR A 150 -22.85 -0.70 -21.50
C THR A 150 -22.31 0.41 -22.40
N SER A 151 -21.44 1.27 -21.86
CA SER A 151 -20.73 2.29 -22.62
C SER A 151 -19.78 1.69 -23.67
N GLU A 152 -19.46 2.48 -24.69
CA GLU A 152 -18.47 2.09 -25.70
C GLU A 152 -17.12 1.72 -25.03
N PRO A 153 -16.52 0.58 -25.39
CA PRO A 153 -15.31 0.10 -24.75
C PRO A 153 -14.13 1.04 -25.03
N ARG A 154 -13.44 1.46 -23.95
CA ARG A 154 -12.20 2.24 -24.02
C ARG A 154 -11.07 1.45 -23.37
N ILE A 155 -9.94 1.35 -24.08
CA ILE A 155 -8.73 0.69 -23.59
C ILE A 155 -7.63 1.74 -23.53
N ILE A 156 -7.00 1.87 -22.35
CA ILE A 156 -5.85 2.76 -22.14
C ILE A 156 -4.59 1.89 -22.17
N PHE A 157 -3.72 2.14 -23.15
CA PHE A 157 -2.43 1.48 -23.25
C PHE A 157 -1.40 2.25 -22.42
N ILE A 158 -0.99 1.65 -21.30
CA ILE A 158 0.03 2.21 -20.39
C ILE A 158 1.44 1.67 -20.67
N GLN A 159 1.56 0.48 -21.28
CA GLN A 159 2.84 -0.13 -21.64
C GLN A 159 2.68 -1.03 -22.86
N SER A 160 3.67 -1.00 -23.76
CA SER A 160 3.77 -1.90 -24.92
C SER A 160 4.93 -2.87 -24.74
N PHE A 161 4.75 -4.13 -25.11
CA PHE A 161 5.79 -5.14 -25.13
C PHE A 161 5.97 -5.68 -26.55
N ASP A 162 7.22 -5.83 -27.00
CA ASP A 162 7.56 -6.49 -28.27
C ASP A 162 7.96 -7.95 -27.99
N PHE A 163 7.21 -8.89 -28.55
CA PHE A 163 7.46 -10.33 -28.40
C PHE A 163 8.34 -10.84 -29.53
N LYS A 164 9.59 -10.37 -29.61
CA LYS A 164 10.58 -11.04 -30.46
C LYS A 164 11.14 -12.25 -29.72
N LYS A 165 10.91 -13.44 -30.28
CA LYS A 165 11.62 -14.66 -29.85
C LYS A 165 13.12 -14.45 -30.05
N PRO A 166 13.98 -14.80 -29.08
CA PRO A 166 15.41 -14.85 -29.32
C PRO A 166 15.67 -15.92 -30.38
N SER A 167 16.26 -15.50 -31.50
CA SER A 167 16.71 -16.33 -32.61
C SER A 167 18.02 -17.04 -32.29
#